data_AF-A0AAP2Z538-F1
#
_entry.id   AF-A0AAP2Z538-F1
#
_cell.length_a   1.000
_cell.length_b   1.000
_cell.length_c   1.000
_cell.angle_alpha   90.00
_cell.angle_beta   90.00
_cell.angle_gamma   90.00
#
_symmetry.space_group_name_H-M   'P 1'
#
loop_
_entity.id
_entity.type
_entity.pdbx_description
1 polymer ?
#
loop_
_entity_poly.entity_id
_entity_poly.type
_entity_poly.pdbx_seq_one_letter_code
_entity_poly.pdbx_strand_id
1 'polypeptide(L)'
;MPDRDGQSTLSTQRISNRRDVLNAIGVAFISIGSASLGAAQEDGEQEDGAQENGEQEDDEQEDGAQNGDTVTVDLVDYAYEPGTDSPLEIPPGTTVEFVWITDQHNIALDSQPEESDWDGHEPIENAGFEYEHTFEVEGEYEFHCTPHLSLGMVGTIVVDPDATIGGEDSVVPDLVPAPAMTLVIVTVVSLLAVVGLSYIFLKYGGSSGE
;
A
#
# COMPACT_ATOMS: atom_id res chain seq x y z
N MET A 1 -27.05 -40.37 -47.27
CA MET A 1 -28.22 -39.57 -46.85
C MET A 1 -29.22 -40.54 -46.24
N PRO A 2 -29.40 -40.45 -44.92
CA PRO A 2 -30.59 -39.84 -44.31
C PRO A 2 -30.21 -38.72 -43.28
N ASP A 3 -30.89 -37.56 -43.32
CA ASP A 3 -31.91 -37.05 -42.36
C ASP A 3 -31.47 -37.12 -40.88
N ARG A 4 -30.95 -36.04 -40.24
CA ARG A 4 -31.60 -34.81 -39.74
C ARG A 4 -32.90 -35.05 -38.96
N ASP A 5 -32.76 -35.05 -37.63
CA ASP A 5 -33.62 -34.39 -36.61
C ASP A 5 -32.99 -34.76 -35.23
N GLY A 6 -32.57 -33.86 -34.35
CA GLY A 6 -33.08 -32.53 -34.07
C GLY A 6 -34.04 -32.57 -32.88
N GLN A 7 -33.59 -33.00 -31.69
CA GLN A 7 -34.37 -32.81 -30.46
C GLN A 7 -33.50 -32.27 -29.32
N SER A 8 -33.78 -31.01 -29.03
CA SER A 8 -33.25 -30.15 -27.99
C SER A 8 -33.69 -30.63 -26.60
N THR A 9 -32.74 -30.89 -25.71
CA THR A 9 -33.01 -31.04 -24.28
C THR A 9 -33.01 -29.66 -23.62
N LEU A 10 -34.21 -29.17 -23.29
CA LEU A 10 -34.40 -27.95 -22.51
C LEU A 10 -34.04 -28.24 -21.04
N SER A 11 -32.77 -28.02 -20.68
CA SER A 11 -32.35 -27.96 -19.29
C SER A 11 -32.96 -26.73 -18.63
N THR A 12 -33.82 -26.97 -17.65
CA THR A 12 -34.47 -25.94 -16.83
C THR A 12 -33.41 -25.19 -16.01
N GLN A 13 -33.09 -23.97 -16.43
CA GLN A 13 -32.16 -23.08 -15.75
C GLN A 13 -32.87 -22.48 -14.51
N ARG A 14 -32.49 -22.97 -13.33
CA ARG A 14 -32.92 -22.42 -12.04
C ARG A 14 -32.18 -21.10 -11.82
N ILE A 15 -32.86 -20.00 -12.10
CA ILE A 15 -32.36 -18.63 -11.88
C ILE A 15 -32.25 -18.41 -10.36
N SER A 16 -31.03 -18.49 -9.82
CA SER A 16 -30.73 -18.07 -8.44
C SER A 16 -30.46 -16.57 -8.44
N ASN A 17 -31.52 -15.79 -8.29
CA ASN A 17 -31.48 -14.35 -8.06
C ASN A 17 -31.17 -14.12 -6.57
N ARG A 18 -29.91 -13.82 -6.23
CA ARG A 18 -29.50 -13.44 -4.87
C ARG A 18 -29.14 -11.96 -4.86
N ARG A 19 -30.18 -11.14 -4.91
CA ARG A 19 -30.16 -9.75 -4.47
C ARG A 19 -30.73 -9.70 -3.05
N ASP A 20 -30.22 -8.74 -2.29
CA ASP A 20 -30.72 -8.26 -0.99
C ASP A 20 -30.14 -8.93 0.26
N VAL A 21 -28.93 -8.51 0.64
CA VAL A 21 -28.53 -8.37 2.05
C VAL A 21 -27.89 -6.99 2.22
N LEU A 22 -28.71 -6.01 2.57
CA LEU A 22 -28.28 -4.68 3.01
C LEU A 22 -27.85 -4.77 4.48
N ASN A 23 -26.55 -4.65 4.76
CA ASN A 23 -26.06 -4.39 6.11
C ASN A 23 -26.04 -2.89 6.36
N ALA A 24 -26.93 -2.45 7.27
CA ALA A 24 -26.96 -1.10 7.80
C ALA A 24 -25.91 -0.98 8.92
N ILE A 25 -24.88 -0.15 8.71
CA ILE A 25 -24.00 0.32 9.78
C ILE A 25 -24.18 1.83 9.85
N GLY A 26 -24.95 2.26 10.86
CA GLY A 26 -25.02 3.65 11.27
C GLY A 26 -23.87 3.95 12.22
N VAL A 27 -23.02 4.92 11.87
CA VAL A 27 -22.10 5.55 12.81
C VAL A 27 -22.44 7.04 12.84
N ALA A 28 -22.88 7.49 14.03
CA ALA A 28 -23.22 8.86 14.32
C ALA A 28 -21.95 9.69 14.50
N PHE A 29 -21.83 10.78 13.75
CA PHE A 29 -20.90 11.87 14.06
C PHE A 29 -21.61 12.92 14.91
N ILE A 30 -21.16 13.14 16.15
CA ILE A 30 -21.25 14.43 16.85
C ILE A 30 -19.94 14.66 17.61
N SER A 31 -19.36 15.84 17.35
CA SER A 31 -18.10 16.39 17.83
C SER A 31 -18.26 17.31 19.06
N ILE A 32 -17.12 17.59 19.71
CA ILE A 32 -16.77 18.77 20.56
C ILE A 32 -16.90 18.64 22.09
N GLY A 33 -15.78 18.91 22.79
CA GLY A 33 -15.73 19.57 24.11
C GLY A 33 -14.73 18.91 25.08
N SER A 34 -13.51 19.41 25.25
CA SER A 34 -13.09 20.49 26.18
C SER A 34 -12.29 19.93 27.37
N ALA A 35 -11.04 20.36 27.51
CA ALA A 35 -10.21 20.13 28.70
C ALA A 35 -10.71 20.97 29.89
N SER A 36 -10.75 20.38 31.09
CA SER A 36 -10.64 21.12 32.35
C SER A 36 -10.23 20.23 33.54
N LEU A 37 -9.26 20.76 34.28
CA LEU A 37 -8.57 20.35 35.50
C LEU A 37 -9.48 20.17 36.74
N GLY A 38 -9.08 19.31 37.70
CA GLY A 38 -9.55 19.31 39.11
C GLY A 38 -9.68 17.88 39.70
N ALA A 39 -8.75 17.35 40.49
CA ALA A 39 -8.40 17.63 41.91
C ALA A 39 -9.19 16.79 42.95
N ALA A 40 -8.43 15.93 43.64
CA ALA A 40 -8.43 15.62 45.09
C ALA A 40 -9.27 14.48 45.71
N GLN A 41 -8.63 13.90 46.75
CA GLN A 41 -9.09 13.07 47.90
C GLN A 41 -9.05 11.52 47.70
N GLU A 42 -7.99 10.80 48.13
CA GLU A 42 -7.72 10.23 49.50
C GLU A 42 -8.74 9.14 49.89
N ASP A 43 -8.45 7.93 50.40
CA ASP A 43 -7.30 7.30 51.07
C ASP A 43 -7.41 5.76 50.95
N GLY A 44 -6.31 5.04 51.15
CA GLY A 44 -6.35 3.58 51.38
C GLY A 44 -5.00 2.88 51.32
N GLU A 45 -4.17 3.07 52.34
CA GLU A 45 -2.93 2.32 52.57
C GLU A 45 -3.16 0.81 52.77
N GLN A 46 -2.29 0.00 52.17
CA GLN A 46 -1.67 -1.14 52.86
C GLN A 46 -0.37 -1.59 52.16
N GLU A 47 0.70 -1.60 52.93
CA GLU A 47 2.07 -1.99 52.61
C GLU A 47 2.24 -3.52 52.49
N ASP A 48 3.19 -3.92 51.64
CA ASP A 48 4.34 -4.81 51.93
C ASP A 48 4.61 -5.80 50.79
N GLY A 49 5.89 -5.93 50.43
CA GLY A 49 6.37 -6.92 49.46
C GLY A 49 7.53 -6.43 48.60
N ALA A 50 8.71 -6.28 49.20
CA ALA A 50 9.97 -6.19 48.45
C ALA A 50 10.32 -7.55 47.81
N GLN A 51 10.58 -7.59 46.50
CA GLN A 51 11.48 -8.61 45.93
C GLN A 51 12.15 -8.15 44.63
N GLU A 52 13.44 -8.46 44.57
CA GLU A 52 14.48 -8.15 43.59
C GLU A 52 14.24 -8.66 42.16
N ASN A 53 14.89 -7.94 41.24
CA ASN A 53 15.58 -8.35 40.01
C ASN A 53 14.88 -9.29 39.03
N GLY A 54 14.58 -8.71 37.87
CA GLY A 54 14.43 -9.42 36.61
C GLY A 54 14.41 -8.37 35.51
N GLU A 55 15.58 -8.03 34.97
CA GLU A 55 15.72 -7.48 33.62
C GLU A 55 14.86 -8.32 32.68
N GLN A 56 13.71 -7.77 32.29
CA GLN A 56 12.93 -8.27 31.18
C GLN A 56 13.47 -7.54 29.96
N GLU A 57 14.19 -8.31 29.15
CA GLU A 57 14.49 -7.97 27.76
C GLU A 57 13.14 -7.69 27.09
N ASP A 58 12.96 -6.43 26.73
CA ASP A 58 11.82 -5.93 25.97
C ASP A 58 12.07 -6.30 24.50
N ASP A 59 11.85 -7.57 24.18
CA ASP A 59 11.67 -8.04 22.81
C ASP A 59 10.16 -8.03 22.51
N GLU A 60 9.58 -6.84 22.48
CA GLU A 60 8.32 -6.60 21.77
C GLU A 60 8.62 -6.46 20.27
N GLN A 61 8.92 -7.58 19.61
CA GLN A 61 8.59 -7.73 18.18
C GLN A 61 7.11 -8.10 18.08
N GLU A 62 6.25 -7.09 18.22
CA GLU A 62 4.85 -7.21 17.83
C GLU A 62 4.74 -7.03 16.30
N ASP A 63 4.57 -8.18 15.64
CA ASP A 63 3.58 -8.44 14.59
C ASP A 63 3.35 -7.34 13.53
N GLY A 64 4.18 -7.36 12.48
CA GLY A 64 4.00 -6.57 11.27
C GLY A 64 3.18 -7.26 10.18
N ALA A 65 2.62 -8.45 10.40
CA ALA A 65 1.78 -9.10 9.41
C ALA A 65 0.38 -8.47 9.44
N GLN A 66 0.21 -7.37 8.70
CA GLN A 66 -1.11 -6.85 8.32
C GLN A 66 -1.75 -7.85 7.36
N ASN A 67 -2.22 -8.97 7.93
CA ASN A 67 -2.86 -10.05 7.21
C ASN A 67 -4.08 -9.52 6.45
N GLY A 68 -4.03 -9.59 5.11
CA GLY A 68 -5.21 -9.37 4.26
C GLY A 68 -5.29 -8.04 3.52
N ASP A 69 -4.20 -7.28 3.40
CA ASP A 69 -4.17 -6.16 2.45
C ASP A 69 -4.24 -6.68 1.01
N THR A 70 -4.86 -5.90 0.12
CA THR A 70 -4.97 -6.21 -1.31
C THR A 70 -4.39 -5.08 -2.13
N VAL A 71 -3.51 -5.41 -3.07
CA VAL A 71 -2.93 -4.48 -4.05
C VAL A 71 -3.21 -4.96 -5.46
N THR A 72 -3.34 -4.02 -6.39
CA THR A 72 -3.60 -4.32 -7.80
C THR A 72 -2.31 -4.20 -8.61
N VAL A 73 -2.09 -5.15 -9.52
CA VAL A 73 -1.09 -5.08 -10.58
C VAL A 73 -1.81 -5.11 -11.92
N ASP A 74 -1.75 -4.01 -12.64
CA ASP A 74 -2.33 -3.89 -13.98
C ASP A 74 -1.37 -4.48 -15.02
N LEU A 75 -1.88 -5.40 -15.85
CA LEU A 75 -1.21 -5.89 -17.04
C LEU A 75 -1.68 -5.05 -18.22
N VAL A 76 -0.87 -4.04 -18.55
CA VAL A 76 -1.18 -3.00 -19.53
C VAL A 76 -0.03 -2.85 -20.53
N ASP A 77 -0.38 -2.71 -21.80
CA ASP A 77 0.56 -2.66 -22.94
C ASP A 77 1.65 -3.75 -22.91
N TYR A 78 2.85 -3.47 -22.39
CA TYR A 78 3.95 -4.42 -22.26
C TYR A 78 4.58 -4.38 -20.86
N ALA A 79 3.79 -4.07 -19.83
CA ALA A 79 4.26 -3.88 -18.47
C ALA A 79 3.28 -4.46 -17.43
N TYR A 80 3.86 -4.82 -16.28
CA TYR A 80 3.18 -5.01 -15.02
C TYR A 80 3.28 -3.71 -14.23
N GLU A 81 2.15 -3.10 -13.88
CA GLU A 81 2.10 -1.81 -13.20
C GLU A 81 1.37 -1.94 -11.85
N PRO A 82 2.08 -1.85 -10.71
CA PRO A 82 3.54 -1.83 -10.54
C PRO A 82 4.21 -3.19 -10.83
N GLY A 83 5.55 -3.22 -10.94
CA GLY A 83 6.34 -4.45 -11.08
C GLY A 83 7.41 -4.42 -12.17
N THR A 84 7.15 -3.77 -13.31
CA THR A 84 8.11 -3.69 -14.43
C THR A 84 9.11 -2.55 -14.28
N ASP A 85 8.63 -1.32 -14.10
CA ASP A 85 9.52 -0.15 -13.99
C ASP A 85 10.20 -0.06 -12.61
N SER A 86 9.46 -0.49 -11.57
CA SER A 86 9.94 -0.64 -10.20
C SER A 86 9.31 -1.88 -9.59
N PRO A 87 10.05 -2.65 -8.78
CA PRO A 87 9.49 -3.79 -8.07
C PRO A 87 8.27 -3.37 -7.22
N LEU A 88 7.30 -4.26 -7.12
CA LEU A 88 6.22 -4.14 -6.14
C LEU A 88 6.70 -4.72 -4.81
N GLU A 89 6.88 -3.86 -3.79
CA GLU A 89 7.26 -4.27 -2.44
C GLU A 89 6.00 -4.43 -1.57
N ILE A 90 5.83 -5.59 -0.92
CA ILE A 90 4.64 -5.93 -0.12
C ILE A 90 5.03 -6.69 1.15
N PRO A 91 4.31 -6.53 2.28
CA PRO A 91 4.45 -7.42 3.43
C PRO A 91 3.98 -8.85 3.14
N PRO A 92 4.49 -9.85 3.87
CA PRO A 92 3.92 -11.19 3.88
C PRO A 92 2.42 -11.18 4.23
N GLY A 93 1.64 -12.03 3.55
CA GLY A 93 0.19 -12.13 3.69
C GLY A 93 -0.60 -11.13 2.82
N THR A 94 0.08 -10.36 1.97
CA THR A 94 -0.56 -9.45 1.02
C THR A 94 -1.13 -10.21 -0.17
N THR A 95 -2.36 -9.89 -0.54
CA THR A 95 -2.99 -10.39 -1.77
C THR A 95 -2.72 -9.45 -2.93
N VAL A 96 -2.17 -9.97 -4.02
CA VAL A 96 -2.01 -9.22 -5.27
C VAL A 96 -3.10 -9.66 -6.24
N GLU A 97 -3.91 -8.70 -6.69
CA GLU A 97 -4.89 -8.83 -7.75
C GLU A 97 -4.27 -8.39 -9.08
N PHE A 98 -4.02 -9.34 -9.97
CA PHE A 98 -3.54 -9.09 -11.33
C PHE A 98 -4.74 -8.85 -12.25
N VAL A 99 -4.76 -7.70 -12.93
CA VAL A 99 -5.87 -7.28 -13.80
C VAL A 99 -5.38 -7.10 -15.23
N TRP A 100 -5.95 -7.86 -16.17
CA TRP A 100 -5.62 -7.72 -17.58
C TRP A 100 -6.36 -6.51 -18.15
N ILE A 101 -5.65 -5.41 -18.31
CA ILE A 101 -6.18 -4.19 -18.91
C ILE A 101 -6.13 -4.27 -20.44
N THR A 102 -5.08 -4.90 -20.99
CA THR A 102 -4.93 -5.16 -22.43
C THR A 102 -4.83 -6.65 -22.74
N ASP A 103 -4.97 -6.98 -24.03
CA ASP A 103 -5.03 -8.36 -24.50
C ASP A 103 -3.66 -9.04 -24.55
N GLN A 104 -3.67 -10.38 -24.48
CA GLN A 104 -2.55 -11.28 -24.77
C GLN A 104 -1.40 -11.25 -23.76
N HIS A 105 -1.73 -11.33 -22.46
CA HIS A 105 -0.71 -11.45 -21.40
C HIS A 105 -0.83 -12.74 -20.59
N ASN A 106 0.27 -13.14 -19.98
CA ASN A 106 0.33 -14.20 -18.98
C ASN A 106 1.38 -13.82 -17.92
N ILE A 107 1.52 -14.64 -16.88
CA ILE A 107 2.51 -14.49 -15.81
C ILE A 107 3.30 -15.80 -15.75
N ALA A 108 4.45 -15.87 -16.40
CA ALA A 108 5.34 -17.03 -16.39
C ALA A 108 6.49 -16.81 -15.41
N LEU A 109 6.72 -17.76 -14.50
CA LEU A 109 7.76 -17.63 -13.47
C LEU A 109 9.18 -17.77 -14.03
N ASP A 110 10.07 -16.93 -13.53
CA ASP A 110 11.52 -17.03 -13.73
C ASP A 110 12.21 -17.54 -12.45
N SER A 111 11.87 -16.95 -11.30
CA SER A 111 12.42 -17.33 -10.00
C SER A 111 11.45 -17.01 -8.86
N GLN A 112 11.54 -17.76 -7.76
CA GLN A 112 10.80 -17.50 -6.53
C GLN A 112 11.49 -18.15 -5.32
N PRO A 113 11.13 -17.81 -4.07
CA PRO A 113 11.63 -18.48 -2.88
C PRO A 113 11.32 -19.99 -2.89
N GLU A 114 12.23 -20.83 -2.39
CA GLU A 114 12.10 -22.29 -2.44
C GLU A 114 10.85 -22.83 -1.72
N GLU A 115 10.35 -22.08 -0.73
CA GLU A 115 9.19 -22.44 0.09
C GLU A 115 7.86 -21.93 -0.49
N SER A 116 7.89 -21.09 -1.53
CA SER A 116 6.70 -20.62 -2.24
C SER A 116 6.10 -21.71 -3.14
N ASP A 117 4.77 -21.76 -3.18
CA ASP A 117 3.98 -22.62 -4.07
C ASP A 117 3.28 -21.83 -5.20
N TRP A 118 3.61 -20.55 -5.39
CA TRP A 118 3.10 -19.78 -6.52
C TRP A 118 3.58 -20.40 -7.84
N ASP A 119 2.68 -20.48 -8.83
CA ASP A 119 2.96 -21.00 -10.18
C ASP A 119 2.78 -19.90 -11.26
N GLY A 120 2.53 -18.65 -10.85
CA GLY A 120 2.13 -17.58 -11.75
C GLY A 120 0.73 -17.84 -12.35
N HIS A 121 0.57 -17.52 -13.63
CA HIS A 121 -0.60 -17.83 -14.46
C HIS A 121 -0.15 -18.01 -15.91
N GLU A 122 0.23 -19.23 -16.30
CA GLU A 122 0.76 -19.54 -17.63
C GLU A 122 -0.20 -19.27 -18.82
N PRO A 123 -1.53 -19.47 -18.71
CA PRO A 123 -2.44 -19.21 -19.83
C PRO A 123 -2.39 -17.77 -20.31
N ILE A 124 -2.40 -17.58 -21.63
CA ILE A 124 -2.50 -16.25 -22.24
C ILE A 124 -3.97 -15.81 -22.23
N GLU A 125 -4.24 -14.74 -21.48
CA GLU A 125 -5.56 -14.17 -21.30
C GLU A 125 -5.71 -12.83 -22.02
N ASN A 126 -6.94 -12.32 -22.07
CA ASN A 126 -7.29 -11.06 -22.72
C ASN A 126 -7.87 -10.06 -21.71
N ALA A 127 -8.12 -8.84 -22.17
CA ALA A 127 -8.62 -7.76 -21.32
C ALA A 127 -9.91 -8.15 -20.58
N GLY A 128 -9.99 -7.79 -19.30
CA GLY A 128 -11.09 -8.11 -18.40
C GLY A 128 -10.98 -9.46 -17.68
N PHE A 129 -9.85 -10.16 -17.82
CA PHE A 129 -9.49 -11.28 -16.96
C PHE A 129 -8.82 -10.78 -15.67
N GLU A 130 -9.05 -11.50 -14.57
CA GLU A 130 -8.53 -11.18 -13.24
C GLU A 130 -8.00 -12.46 -12.60
N TYR A 131 -6.88 -12.36 -11.87
CA TYR A 131 -6.26 -13.45 -11.11
C TYR A 131 -5.71 -12.90 -9.79
N GLU A 132 -5.90 -13.62 -8.69
CA GLU A 132 -5.42 -13.20 -7.38
C GLU A 132 -4.48 -14.25 -6.78
N HIS A 133 -3.46 -13.78 -6.05
CA HIS A 133 -2.60 -14.64 -5.24
C HIS A 133 -2.17 -13.93 -3.95
N THR A 134 -2.18 -14.66 -2.84
CA THR A 134 -1.68 -14.17 -1.55
C THR A 134 -0.25 -14.63 -1.35
N PHE A 135 0.66 -13.67 -1.21
CA PHE A 135 2.09 -13.93 -1.08
C PHE A 135 2.47 -14.02 0.40
N GLU A 136 2.75 -15.24 0.87
CA GLU A 136 3.07 -15.52 2.28
C GLU A 136 4.58 -15.64 2.54
N VAL A 137 5.34 -16.10 1.55
CA VAL A 137 6.77 -16.43 1.73
C VAL A 137 7.62 -15.21 1.36
N GLU A 138 8.50 -14.81 2.27
CA GLU A 138 9.45 -13.72 2.06
C GLU A 138 10.42 -13.99 0.91
N GLY A 139 10.79 -12.94 0.19
CA GLY A 139 11.79 -12.97 -0.88
C GLY A 139 11.30 -12.39 -2.20
N GLU A 140 12.14 -12.55 -3.23
CA GLU A 140 11.91 -11.99 -4.56
C GLU A 140 11.23 -13.02 -5.47
N TYR A 141 10.23 -12.55 -6.20
CA TYR A 141 9.46 -13.29 -7.19
C TYR A 141 9.62 -12.61 -8.54
N GLU A 142 10.38 -13.23 -9.44
CA GLU A 142 10.64 -12.73 -10.77
C GLU A 142 9.80 -13.50 -11.79
N PHE A 143 9.17 -12.77 -12.71
CA PHE A 143 8.30 -13.35 -13.72
C PHE A 143 8.29 -12.51 -14.99
N HIS A 144 7.78 -13.09 -16.08
CA HIS A 144 7.67 -12.42 -17.36
C HIS A 144 6.40 -12.80 -18.12
N CYS A 145 6.04 -11.96 -19.09
CA CYS A 145 4.99 -12.27 -20.05
C CYS A 145 5.63 -12.95 -21.27
N THR A 146 5.28 -14.21 -21.54
CA THR A 146 5.89 -15.03 -22.59
C THR A 146 5.84 -14.39 -23.99
N PRO A 147 4.69 -13.87 -24.49
CA PRO A 147 4.66 -13.25 -25.82
C PRO A 147 5.41 -11.90 -25.90
N HIS A 148 5.62 -11.23 -24.76
CA HIS A 148 6.16 -9.87 -24.70
C HIS A 148 7.54 -9.76 -24.02
N LEU A 149 8.18 -10.89 -23.70
CA LEU A 149 9.51 -10.92 -23.08
C LEU A 149 10.55 -10.10 -23.87
N SER A 150 10.53 -10.18 -25.21
CA SER A 150 11.45 -9.41 -26.05
C SER A 150 11.23 -7.89 -26.02
N LEU A 151 10.05 -7.46 -25.57
CA LEU A 151 9.69 -6.06 -25.39
C LEU A 151 10.01 -5.57 -23.96
N GLY A 152 10.47 -6.46 -23.08
CA GLY A 152 10.85 -6.13 -21.71
C GLY A 152 9.74 -6.30 -20.69
N MET A 153 8.66 -7.03 -21.00
CA MET A 153 7.58 -7.29 -20.04
C MET A 153 8.01 -8.33 -18.99
N VAL A 154 8.84 -7.90 -18.08
CA VAL A 154 9.30 -8.61 -16.88
C VAL A 154 8.76 -7.89 -15.65
N GLY A 155 8.47 -8.62 -14.58
CA GLY A 155 7.95 -8.08 -13.34
C GLY A 155 8.68 -8.66 -12.15
N THR A 156 8.78 -7.87 -11.08
CA THR A 156 9.32 -8.31 -9.80
C THR A 156 8.37 -7.93 -8.67
N ILE A 157 8.07 -8.89 -7.81
CA ILE A 157 7.43 -8.68 -6.51
C ILE A 157 8.44 -9.03 -5.43
N VAL A 158 8.59 -8.17 -4.44
CA VAL A 158 9.45 -8.38 -3.27
C VAL A 158 8.56 -8.47 -2.06
N VAL A 159 8.57 -9.63 -1.40
CA VAL A 159 7.85 -9.86 -0.15
C VAL A 159 8.83 -9.62 1.00
N ASP A 160 8.65 -8.51 1.71
CA ASP A 160 9.54 -8.06 2.78
C ASP A 160 8.69 -7.61 3.99
N PRO A 161 8.94 -8.12 5.21
CA PRO A 161 8.19 -7.71 6.41
C PRO A 161 8.30 -6.21 6.73
N ASP A 162 9.33 -5.52 6.24
CA ASP A 162 9.51 -4.07 6.42
C ASP A 162 8.85 -3.23 5.30
N ALA A 163 8.26 -3.87 4.28
CA ALA A 163 7.55 -3.17 3.20
C ALA A 163 6.28 -2.46 3.70
N THR A 164 5.79 -1.46 2.96
CA THR A 164 4.55 -0.76 3.28
C THR A 164 3.65 -0.62 2.06
N ILE A 165 2.39 -1.02 2.21
CA ILE A 165 1.38 -0.90 1.15
C ILE A 165 0.90 0.55 1.07
N GLY A 166 1.06 1.19 -0.08
CA GLY A 166 0.57 2.56 -0.31
C GLY A 166 1.54 3.68 0.09
N GLY A 167 2.84 3.38 0.21
CA GLY A 167 3.87 4.40 0.32
C GLY A 167 3.98 5.22 -0.96
N GLU A 168 3.25 6.33 -1.02
CA GLU A 168 3.44 7.39 -2.00
C GLU A 168 4.89 7.87 -1.95
N ASP A 169 5.70 7.43 -2.90
CA ASP A 169 6.93 8.08 -3.33
C ASP A 169 8.09 8.16 -2.29
N SER A 170 9.26 7.72 -2.74
CA SER A 170 10.59 8.02 -2.18
C SER A 170 11.01 7.30 -0.88
N VAL A 171 11.69 6.16 -1.07
CA VAL A 171 12.86 5.82 -0.23
C VAL A 171 13.93 6.89 -0.46
N VAL A 172 13.76 8.07 0.15
CA VAL A 172 14.91 8.83 0.60
C VAL A 172 15.32 8.17 1.91
N PRO A 173 16.52 7.57 2.02
CA PRO A 173 17.04 7.24 3.33
C PRO A 173 16.97 8.53 4.17
N ASP A 174 16.44 8.42 5.39
CA ASP A 174 16.35 9.51 6.35
C ASP A 174 17.76 10.06 6.68
N LEU A 175 18.32 10.85 5.77
CA LEU A 175 19.62 11.52 5.91
C LEU A 175 19.45 12.98 6.32
N VAL A 176 18.22 13.42 6.53
CA VAL A 176 17.90 14.75 7.04
C VAL A 176 16.85 14.62 8.12
N PRO A 177 17.27 14.53 9.40
CA PRO A 177 16.31 14.51 10.50
C PRO A 177 15.41 15.76 10.37
N ALA A 178 14.10 15.59 10.57
CA ALA A 178 13.06 16.62 10.45
C ALA A 178 13.43 18.06 10.93
N PRO A 179 14.24 18.28 12.01
CA PRO A 179 14.70 19.63 12.35
C PRO A 179 15.59 20.31 11.28
N ALA A 180 16.32 19.56 10.46
CA ALA A 180 17.24 20.10 9.45
C ALA A 180 16.49 20.72 8.25
N MET A 181 15.43 20.07 7.76
CA MET A 181 14.58 20.63 6.69
C MET A 181 13.87 21.91 7.16
N THR A 182 13.36 21.93 8.39
CA THR A 182 12.72 23.13 8.97
C THR A 182 13.71 24.29 9.06
N LEU A 183 14.98 24.03 9.41
CA LEU A 183 16.03 25.05 9.47
C LEU A 183 16.32 25.65 8.07
N VAL A 184 16.38 24.82 7.02
CA VAL A 184 16.58 25.32 5.64
C VAL A 184 15.40 26.18 5.19
N ILE A 185 14.16 25.74 5.44
CA ILE A 185 12.96 26.49 5.04
C ILE A 185 12.89 27.83 5.77
N VAL A 186 13.10 27.85 7.10
CA VAL A 186 13.06 29.09 7.90
C VAL A 186 14.16 30.07 7.48
N THR A 187 15.37 29.58 7.18
CA THR A 187 16.47 30.44 6.74
C THR A 187 16.20 31.06 5.37
N VAL A 188 15.68 30.30 4.41
CA VAL A 188 15.33 30.81 3.08
C VAL A 188 14.19 31.83 3.15
N VAL A 189 13.10 31.54 3.90
CA VAL A 189 11.99 32.47 4.09
C VAL A 189 12.45 33.77 4.77
N SER A 190 13.32 33.66 5.78
CA SER A 190 13.87 34.83 6.47
C SER A 190 14.72 35.70 5.53
N LEU A 191 15.55 35.09 4.69
CA LEU A 191 16.34 35.82 3.69
C LEU A 191 15.45 36.52 2.66
N LEU A 192 14.41 35.84 2.18
CA LEU A 192 13.45 36.43 1.24
C LEU A 192 12.65 37.57 1.88
N ALA A 193 12.28 37.46 3.16
CA ALA A 193 11.61 38.53 3.89
C ALA A 193 12.52 39.76 4.06
N VAL A 194 13.81 39.58 4.36
CA VAL A 194 14.79 40.68 4.44
C VAL A 194 14.97 41.35 3.07
N VAL A 195 15.10 40.57 2.00
CA VAL A 195 15.22 41.10 0.64
C VAL A 195 13.94 41.82 0.21
N GLY A 196 12.77 41.26 0.51
CA GLY A 196 11.47 41.88 0.22
C GLY A 196 11.24 43.17 1.00
N LEU A 197 11.55 43.19 2.30
CA LEU A 197 11.46 44.39 3.12
C LEU A 197 12.41 45.48 2.61
N SER A 198 13.66 45.11 2.30
CA SER A 198 14.64 46.00 1.68
C SER A 198 14.14 46.57 0.35
N TYR A 199 13.54 45.74 -0.51
CA TYR A 199 12.91 46.19 -1.75
C TYR A 199 11.80 47.21 -1.49
N ILE A 200 10.93 46.97 -0.50
CA ILE A 200 9.86 47.92 -0.17
C ILE A 200 10.43 49.25 0.32
N PHE A 201 11.46 49.26 1.17
CA PHE A 201 12.12 50.49 1.60
C PHE A 201 12.83 51.22 0.45
N LEU A 202 13.51 50.50 -0.44
CA LEU A 202 14.17 51.07 -1.62
C LEU A 202 13.16 51.59 -2.65
N LYS A 203 12.02 50.91 -2.81
CA LYS A 203 11.00 51.23 -3.82
C LYS A 203 9.99 52.28 -3.35
N TYR A 204 9.62 52.26 -2.07
CA TYR A 204 8.52 53.05 -1.51
C TYR A 204 8.94 53.91 -0.30
N GLY A 205 10.10 53.67 0.32
CA GLY A 205 10.57 54.40 1.52
C GLY A 205 11.45 55.63 1.26
N GLY A 206 11.86 55.87 0.00
CA GLY A 206 12.64 57.04 -0.38
C GLY A 206 11.79 58.30 -0.57
N SER A 207 11.09 58.79 0.47
CA SER A 207 10.49 60.12 0.45
C SER A 207 10.11 60.58 1.86
N SER A 208 11.00 61.37 2.47
CA SER A 208 10.71 62.59 3.24
C SER A 208 11.99 63.07 3.93
N GLY A 209 12.88 63.68 3.14
CA GLY A 209 13.87 64.63 3.64
C GLY A 209 13.46 66.01 3.15
N GLU A 210 13.01 66.85 4.09
CA GLU A 210 13.23 68.30 4.01
C GLU A 210 14.72 68.62 4.22
#